data_AF-H6QDR9-F1
#
_entry.id   AF-H6QDR9-F1
#
_cell.length_a   1.000
_cell.length_b   1.000
_cell.length_c   1.000
_cell.angle_alpha   90.00
_cell.angle_beta   90.00
_cell.angle_gamma   90.00
#
_symmetry.space_group_name_H-M   'P 1'
#
loop_
_entity.id
_entity.type
_entity.pdbx_description
1 polymer ?
#
loop_
_entity_poly.entity_id
_entity_poly.type
_entity_poly.pdbx_seq_one_letter_code
_entity_poly.pdbx_strand_id
1 'polypeptide(L)'
;MSEELALLIRRGVLLIKKTYIKKGETVIGEYIFVKRGLFEAEAEYDIEEGVLYYLQICWLRRCYVWYNEEPDRAPPPLVVKRARKIFRELSKFSVAANAALRVLASV
;
A
#
# COMPACT_ATOMS: atom_id res chain seq x y z
N MET A 1 -10.41 -17.58 5.85
CA MET A 1 -9.50 -16.71 5.07
C MET A 1 -8.07 -17.06 5.44
N SER A 2 -7.15 -16.99 4.48
CA SER A 2 -5.72 -17.21 4.71
C SER A 2 -4.91 -16.10 4.05
N GLU A 3 -3.76 -15.80 4.64
CA GLU A 3 -2.75 -14.91 4.07
C GLU A 3 -1.62 -15.74 3.48
N GLU A 4 -1.27 -15.48 2.22
CA GLU A 4 -0.19 -16.16 1.52
C GLU A 4 0.85 -15.16 1.01
N LEU A 5 2.10 -15.35 1.43
CA LEU A 5 3.20 -14.49 0.99
C LEU A 5 3.48 -14.71 -0.50
N ALA A 6 3.22 -13.68 -1.31
CA ALA A 6 3.41 -13.71 -2.76
C ALA A 6 4.79 -13.18 -3.19
N LEU A 7 5.31 -12.17 -2.48
CA LEU A 7 6.60 -11.57 -2.80
C LEU A 7 7.28 -11.05 -1.53
N LEU A 8 8.58 -11.30 -1.43
CA LEU A 8 9.44 -10.71 -0.41
C LEU A 8 10.74 -10.21 -1.05
N ILE A 9 10.95 -8.90 -1.05
CA ILE A 9 12.20 -8.28 -1.49
C ILE A 9 12.88 -7.68 -0.26
N ARG A 10 14.13 -8.08 -0.01
CA ARG A 10 15.00 -7.51 1.04
C ARG A 10 16.33 -7.11 0.43
N ARG A 11 16.62 -5.81 0.38
CA ARG A 11 17.88 -5.29 -0.17
C ARG A 11 18.33 -4.02 0.55
N GLY A 12 19.38 -4.13 1.37
CA GLY A 12 19.87 -3.01 2.18
C GLY A 12 18.75 -2.44 3.06
N VAL A 13 18.42 -1.17 2.88
CA VAL A 13 17.34 -0.49 3.63
C VAL A 13 15.95 -0.68 3.02
N LEU A 14 15.82 -1.44 1.93
CA LEU A 14 14.56 -1.73 1.25
C LEU A 14 13.97 -3.06 1.72
N LEU A 15 12.71 -3.02 2.14
CA LEU A 15 11.86 -4.18 2.37
C LEU A 15 10.55 -3.97 1.60
N ILE A 16 10.15 -4.96 0.79
CA ILE A 16 8.83 -5.01 0.16
C ILE A 16 8.24 -6.38 0.49
N LYS A 17 7.00 -6.40 0.99
CA LYS A 17 6.22 -7.62 1.24
C LYS A 17 4.90 -7.47 0.49
N LYS A 18 4.54 -8.45 -0.33
CA LYS A 18 3.20 -8.57 -0.92
C LYS A 18 2.58 -9.87 -0.46
N THR A 19 1.33 -9.81 -0.03
CA THR A 19 0.54 -10.93 0.46
C THR A 19 -0.75 -11.00 -0.34
N TYR A 20 -1.15 -12.21 -0.74
CA TYR A 20 -2.51 -12.47 -1.21
C TYR A 20 -3.41 -12.85 -0.05
N ILE A 21 -4.61 -12.27 -0.02
CA ILE A 21 -5.66 -12.64 0.91
C ILE A 21 -6.58 -13.60 0.16
N LYS A 22 -6.73 -14.83 0.67
CA LYS A 22 -7.45 -15.91 -0.01
C LYS A 22 -8.68 -16.38 0.76
N LYS A 23 -9.70 -16.79 0.00
CA LYS A 23 -10.90 -17.51 0.45
C LYS A 23 -10.97 -18.84 -0.30
N GLY A 24 -10.40 -19.88 0.31
CA GLY A 24 -10.09 -21.12 -0.40
C GLY A 24 -8.94 -20.89 -1.38
N GLU A 25 -9.11 -21.28 -2.64
CA GLU A 25 -8.12 -21.07 -3.70
C GLU A 25 -8.24 -19.69 -4.39
N THR A 26 -9.33 -18.97 -4.15
CA THR A 26 -9.58 -17.66 -4.77
C THR A 26 -8.86 -16.56 -4.03
N VAL A 27 -8.11 -15.73 -4.76
CA VAL A 27 -7.53 -14.47 -4.24
C VAL A 27 -8.62 -13.41 -4.20
N ILE A 28 -8.97 -12.97 -2.99
CA ILE A 28 -10.03 -11.97 -2.73
C ILE A 28 -9.48 -10.61 -2.33
N GLY A 29 -8.18 -10.53 -2.01
CA GLY A 29 -7.54 -9.28 -1.66
C GLY A 29 -6.04 -9.31 -1.83
N GLU A 30 -5.44 -8.13 -1.79
CA GLU A 30 -3.99 -7.96 -1.84
C GLU A 30 -3.55 -6.96 -0.78
N TYR A 31 -2.55 -7.36 0.01
CA TYR A 31 -1.85 -6.47 0.92
C TYR A 31 -0.43 -6.23 0.41
N ILE A 32 0.03 -4.99 0.43
CA ILE A 32 1.41 -4.62 0.14
C ILE A 32 1.98 -3.75 1.25
N PHE A 33 3.21 -4.04 1.64
CA PHE A 33 4.02 -3.27 2.56
C PHE A 33 5.34 -2.91 1.91
N VAL A 34 5.78 -1.67 2.11
CA VAL A 34 7.09 -1.18 1.70
C VAL A 34 7.74 -0.35 2.80
N LYS A 35 9.01 -0.64 3.08
CA LYS A 35 9.87 0.15 3.96
C LYS A 35 11.15 0.51 3.23
N ARG A 36 11.51 1.80 3.26
CA ARG A 36 12.77 2.32 2.71
C ARG A 36 13.35 3.38 3.65
N GLY A 37 14.25 2.95 4.53
CA GLY A 37 14.81 3.84 5.57
C GLY A 37 13.72 4.29 6.55
N LEU A 38 13.51 5.61 6.65
CA LEU A 38 12.49 6.24 7.53
C LEU A 38 11.10 6.35 6.89
N PHE A 39 10.95 5.88 5.64
CA PHE A 39 9.67 5.83 4.95
C PHE A 39 9.09 4.44 5.07
N GLU A 40 7.83 4.35 5.45
CA GLU A 40 7.04 3.12 5.50
C GLU A 40 5.69 3.42 4.85
N ALA A 41 5.17 2.47 4.09
CA ALA A 41 3.81 2.55 3.58
C ALA A 41 3.24 1.15 3.41
N GLU A 42 1.94 1.04 3.58
CA GLU A 42 1.19 -0.19 3.37
C GLU A 42 -0.19 0.10 2.82
N ALA A 43 -0.72 -0.84 2.04
CA ALA A 43 -2.00 -0.72 1.40
C ALA A 43 -2.67 -2.09 1.35
N GLU A 44 -3.96 -2.12 1.65
CA GLU A 44 -4.82 -3.28 1.52
C GLU A 44 -5.96 -2.97 0.56
N TYR A 45 -6.12 -3.83 -0.42
CA TYR A 45 -7.13 -3.70 -1.46
C TYR A 45 -8.01 -4.94 -1.48
N ASP A 46 -9.31 -4.71 -1.39
CA ASP A 46 -10.33 -5.72 -1.57
C ASP A 46 -10.61 -5.87 -3.08
N ILE A 47 -10.35 -7.07 -3.61
CA ILE A 47 -10.55 -7.36 -5.03
C ILE A 47 -12.03 -7.64 -5.33
N GLU A 48 -12.77 -8.22 -4.37
CA GLU A 48 -14.20 -8.51 -4.54
C GLU A 48 -15.02 -7.22 -4.59
N GLU A 49 -14.72 -6.27 -3.70
CA GLU A 49 -15.42 -4.97 -3.63
C GLU A 49 -14.81 -3.91 -4.55
N GLY A 50 -13.57 -4.10 -4.98
CA GLY A 50 -12.85 -3.15 -5.83
C GLY A 50 -12.40 -1.87 -5.12
N VAL A 51 -12.26 -1.92 -3.79
CA VAL A 51 -12.02 -0.76 -2.92
C VAL A 51 -10.67 -0.85 -2.21
N LEU A 52 -9.99 0.29 -2.07
CA LEU A 52 -8.84 0.41 -1.19
C LEU A 52 -9.33 0.52 0.26
N TYR A 53 -9.36 -0.60 0.96
CA TYR A 53 -9.83 -0.69 2.34
C TYR A 53 -8.96 0.15 3.29
N TYR A 54 -7.64 0.08 3.09
CA TYR A 54 -6.67 0.73 3.97
C TYR A 54 -5.45 1.20 3.19
N LEU A 55 -4.97 2.40 3.51
CA LEU A 55 -3.65 2.88 3.11
C LEU A 55 -3.02 3.64 4.28
N GLN A 56 -1.81 3.28 4.64
CA GLN A 56 -1.01 4.02 5.62
C GLN A 56 0.31 4.44 5.01
N ILE A 57 0.70 5.70 5.25
CA ILE A 57 2.00 6.24 4.84
C ILE A 57 2.63 6.91 6.04
N CYS A 58 3.79 6.42 6.44
CA CYS A 58 4.60 6.95 7.53
C CYS A 58 5.91 7.56 7.03
N TRP A 59 6.25 8.75 7.53
CA TRP A 59 7.56 9.35 7.34
C TRP A 59 7.98 10.15 8.59
N LEU A 60 9.22 9.98 9.02
CA LEU A 60 9.77 10.65 10.22
C LEU A 60 8.90 10.45 11.48
N ARG A 61 8.39 9.22 11.67
CA ARG A 61 7.48 8.82 12.78
C ARG A 61 6.08 9.47 12.74
N ARG A 62 5.70 10.16 11.67
CA ARG A 62 4.32 10.62 11.45
C ARG A 62 3.66 9.75 10.41
N CYS A 63 2.45 9.30 10.70
CA CYS A 63 1.65 8.46 9.81
C CYS A 63 0.38 9.19 9.38
N TYR A 64 -0.01 8.95 8.14
CA TYR A 64 -1.25 9.41 7.51
C TYR A 64 -1.97 8.17 7.04
N VAL A 65 -3.24 8.07 7.38
CA VAL A 65 -4.03 6.85 7.17
C VAL A 65 -5.26 7.20 6.38
N TRP A 66 -5.53 6.44 5.32
CA TRP A 66 -6.75 6.51 4.56
C TRP A 66 -7.62 5.31 4.92
N TYR A 67 -8.86 5.59 5.29
CA TYR A 67 -9.91 4.59 5.42
C TYR A 67 -10.96 4.89 4.38
N ASN A 68 -11.34 3.89 3.58
CA ASN A 68 -12.29 4.07 2.47
C ASN A 68 -11.93 5.29 1.60
N GLU A 69 -10.66 5.40 1.22
CA GLU A 69 -10.11 6.46 0.35
C GLU A 69 -10.05 7.88 0.93
N GLU A 70 -10.45 8.11 2.19
CA GLU A 70 -10.38 9.41 2.87
C GLU A 70 -9.26 9.46 3.93
N PRO A 71 -8.38 10.48 3.92
CA PRO A 71 -7.31 10.59 4.91
C PRO A 71 -7.80 11.06 6.28
N ASP A 72 -7.23 10.48 7.35
CA ASP A 72 -7.43 10.87 8.75
C ASP A 72 -7.09 12.35 9.01
N ARG A 73 -6.13 12.88 8.27
CA ARG A 73 -5.71 14.28 8.27
C ARG A 73 -5.01 14.61 6.97
N ALA A 74 -4.99 15.90 6.61
CA ALA A 74 -4.28 16.37 5.43
C ALA A 74 -2.77 15.99 5.46
N PRO A 75 -2.29 15.16 4.52
CA PRO A 75 -0.88 14.81 4.45
C PRO A 75 -0.06 15.95 3.82
N PRO A 76 1.20 16.18 4.26
CA PRO A 76 2.09 17.13 3.62
C PRO A 76 2.33 16.76 2.14
N PRO A 77 2.38 17.73 1.22
CA PRO A 77 2.58 17.47 -0.21
C PRO A 77 3.85 16.65 -0.52
N LEU A 78 4.90 16.81 0.29
CA LEU A 78 6.15 16.06 0.13
C LEU A 78 5.98 14.57 0.47
N VAL A 79 5.14 14.23 1.44
CA VAL A 79 4.79 12.85 1.80
C VAL A 79 4.05 12.21 0.62
N VAL A 80 3.02 12.89 0.11
CA VAL A 80 2.22 12.42 -1.04
C VAL A 80 3.10 12.23 -2.27
N LYS A 81 3.95 13.21 -2.61
CA LYS A 81 4.90 13.13 -3.73
C LYS A 81 5.82 11.92 -3.62
N ARG A 82 6.35 11.64 -2.43
CA ARG A 82 7.25 10.51 -2.18
C ARG A 82 6.51 9.18 -2.28
N ALA A 83 5.32 9.08 -1.70
CA ALA A 83 4.46 7.90 -1.78
C ALA A 83 4.05 7.60 -3.23
N ARG A 84 3.59 8.61 -3.99
CA ARG A 84 3.27 8.46 -5.43
C ARG A 84 4.45 7.88 -6.21
N LYS A 85 5.68 8.32 -5.95
CA LYS A 85 6.87 7.78 -6.64
C LYS A 85 7.11 6.30 -6.31
N ILE A 86 6.93 5.91 -5.05
CA ILE A 86 7.14 4.53 -4.61
C ILE A 86 6.05 3.62 -5.16
N PHE A 87 4.78 3.97 -4.94
CA PHE A 87 3.66 3.18 -5.42
C PHE A 87 3.61 3.06 -6.95
N ARG A 88 4.13 4.04 -7.71
CA ARG A 88 4.28 3.93 -9.18
C ARG A 88 5.20 2.81 -9.63
N GLU A 89 6.24 2.50 -8.86
CA GLU A 89 7.09 1.36 -9.16
C GLU A 89 6.41 0.05 -8.75
N LEU A 90 5.74 0.05 -7.60
CA LEU A 90 5.05 -1.14 -7.07
C LEU A 90 3.81 -1.51 -7.91
N SER A 91 3.13 -0.53 -8.52
CA SER A 91 1.92 -0.76 -9.33
C SER A 91 2.17 -1.61 -10.58
N LYS A 92 3.44 -1.79 -10.97
CA LYS A 92 3.84 -2.71 -12.05
C LYS A 92 3.55 -4.18 -11.71
N PHE A 93 3.40 -4.52 -10.43
CA PHE A 93 3.18 -5.90 -9.97
C PHE A 93 2.20 -6.04 -8.78
N SER A 94 1.57 -4.95 -8.34
CA SER A 94 0.66 -4.92 -7.20
C SER A 94 -0.60 -4.11 -7.52
N VAL A 95 -1.76 -4.77 -7.37
CA VAL A 95 -3.08 -4.16 -7.54
C VAL A 95 -3.35 -3.19 -6.39
N ALA A 96 -2.95 -3.53 -5.16
CA ALA A 96 -3.08 -2.64 -4.00
C ALA A 96 -2.26 -1.36 -4.16
N ALA A 97 -1.04 -1.45 -4.71
CA ALA A 97 -0.24 -0.28 -5.04
C ALA A 97 -0.89 0.58 -6.14
N ASN A 98 -1.51 -0.03 -7.14
CA ASN A 98 -2.24 0.70 -8.17
C ASN A 98 -3.47 1.42 -7.60
N ALA A 99 -4.20 0.77 -6.68
CA ALA A 99 -5.32 1.39 -5.97
C ALA A 99 -4.84 2.57 -5.10
N ALA A 100 -3.76 2.41 -4.34
CA ALA A 100 -3.15 3.48 -3.56
C ALA A 100 -2.73 4.69 -4.42
N LEU A 101 -2.24 4.47 -5.64
CA LEU A 101 -1.92 5.58 -6.57
C LEU A 101 -3.15 6.40 -6.97
N ARG A 102 -4.29 5.75 -7.20
CA ARG A 102 -5.55 6.45 -7.54
C ARG A 102 -5.99 7.35 -6.40
N VAL A 103 -6.02 6.82 -5.17
CA VAL A 103 -6.35 7.60 -3.98
C VAL A 103 -5.38 8.75 -3.79
N LEU A 104 -4.07 8.50 -3.89
CA LEU A 104 -3.07 9.55 -3.77
C LEU A 104 -3.13 10.59 -4.88
N ALA A 105 -3.67 10.28 -6.06
CA ALA A 105 -3.82 11.23 -7.19
C ALA A 105 -4.92 12.26 -6.94
N SER A 106 -5.92 11.90 -6.13
CA SER A 106 -7.07 12.75 -5.76
C SER A 106 -6.79 13.72 -4.61
N VAL A 107 -5.62 13.59 -3.95
CA VAL A 107 -5.14 14.45 -2.86
C VAL A 107 -4.17 15.52 -3.36
#